data_AF-A0A0W7VUX3-F1
#
_entry.id   AF-A0A0W7VUX3-F1
#
_cell.length_a   1.000
_cell.length_b   1.000
_cell.length_c   1.000
_cell.angle_alpha   90.00
_cell.angle_beta   90.00
_cell.angle_gamma   90.00
#
_symmetry.space_group_name_H-M   'P 1'
#
loop_
_entity.id
_entity.type
_entity.pdbx_description
1 polymer ?
#
loop_
_entity_poly.entity_id
_entity_poly.type
_entity_poly.pdbx_seq_one_letter_code
_entity_poly.pdbx_strand_id
1 'polypeptide(L)'
;MVTRAVIPRFLLPLQGPLWRGIRIPLSQNVHIRFVSTDKPIVLEKPAKFNPPSHGSRLKRNSMPKHYGPPLTEEEVAAQNKKSYPGLMAPQGSWTHWFWHSRLLHTFITMGALLAMGVYTFFMNYAYNSPFKDLVPPISDLWQQPTYFFSQWKNVILMHEKDKARKAAEHRNRHLDDVAKRRYFMKMHGIEPMDPVAVVFGKNEEKSAEELEAAAMGRELPPKPETEAPAEQKKKWLGFF
;
A
#
# COMPACT_ATOMS: atom_id res chain seq x y z
N MET A 1 -22.36 -39.63 -31.17
CA MET A 1 -22.34 -38.97 -29.84
C MET A 1 -20.89 -38.65 -29.52
N VAL A 2 -20.48 -37.38 -29.54
CA VAL A 2 -19.06 -37.00 -29.31
C VAL A 2 -18.93 -36.45 -27.89
N THR A 3 -18.23 -37.18 -27.03
CA THR A 3 -17.95 -36.78 -25.66
C THR A 3 -16.83 -35.74 -25.66
N ARG A 4 -17.11 -34.53 -25.16
CA ARG A 4 -16.09 -33.51 -24.91
C ARG A 4 -15.22 -33.96 -23.73
N ALA A 5 -13.93 -34.19 -23.97
CA ALA A 5 -12.96 -34.42 -22.90
C ALA A 5 -12.81 -33.14 -22.06
N VAL A 6 -13.24 -33.17 -20.80
CA VAL A 6 -13.02 -32.10 -19.83
C VAL A 6 -11.67 -32.34 -19.18
N ILE A 7 -10.66 -31.61 -19.63
CA ILE A 7 -9.29 -31.70 -19.08
C ILE A 7 -9.27 -31.01 -17.70
N PRO A 8 -8.82 -31.69 -16.63
CA PRO A 8 -8.81 -31.11 -15.30
C PRO A 8 -7.76 -30.00 -15.17
N ARG A 9 -8.11 -28.93 -14.47
CA ARG A 9 -7.40 -27.64 -14.42
C ARG A 9 -5.96 -27.68 -13.88
N PHE A 10 -5.55 -28.75 -13.19
CA PHE A 10 -4.19 -28.89 -12.66
C PHE A 10 -3.16 -29.32 -13.71
N LEU A 11 -3.60 -29.75 -14.91
CA LEU A 11 -2.71 -30.10 -16.03
C LEU A 11 -2.39 -28.91 -16.95
N LEU A 12 -2.96 -27.73 -16.70
CA LEU A 12 -2.70 -26.54 -17.49
C LEU A 12 -1.68 -25.63 -16.77
N PRO A 13 -0.65 -25.12 -17.47
CA PRO A 13 0.32 -24.21 -16.87
C PRO A 13 -0.39 -22.93 -16.42
N LEU A 14 -0.24 -22.59 -15.14
CA LEU A 14 -0.93 -21.48 -14.45
C LEU A 14 -0.64 -20.09 -15.05
N GLN A 15 0.31 -19.94 -15.98
CA GLN A 15 0.68 -18.66 -16.60
C GLN A 15 0.96 -18.80 -18.11
N GLY A 16 -0.02 -19.25 -18.89
CA GLY A 16 0.04 -19.21 -20.35
C GLY A 16 -0.36 -17.82 -20.91
N PRO A 17 0.31 -17.32 -21.97
CA PRO A 17 0.00 -16.02 -22.59
C PRO A 17 -1.40 -15.92 -23.21
N LEU A 18 -2.11 -17.06 -23.35
CA LEU A 18 -3.48 -17.15 -23.84
C LEU A 18 -4.54 -16.62 -22.83
N TRP A 19 -4.15 -16.36 -21.58
CA TRP A 19 -5.05 -15.83 -20.53
C TRP A 19 -4.90 -14.32 -20.29
N ARG A 20 -4.04 -13.62 -21.05
CA ARG A 20 -4.09 -12.15 -21.12
C ARG A 20 -5.31 -11.75 -21.96
N GLY A 21 -6.47 -11.67 -21.30
CA GLY A 21 -7.66 -11.07 -21.87
C GLY A 21 -7.36 -9.65 -22.34
N ILE A 22 -7.45 -9.42 -23.64
CA ILE A 22 -7.47 -8.09 -24.24
C ILE A 22 -8.74 -7.41 -23.74
N ARG A 23 -8.63 -6.56 -22.72
CA ARG A 23 -9.72 -5.68 -22.30
C ARG A 23 -9.82 -4.53 -23.28
N ILE A 24 -10.58 -4.74 -24.36
CA ILE A 24 -11.01 -3.67 -25.26
C ILE A 24 -12.05 -2.83 -24.48
N PRO A 25 -11.89 -1.51 -24.33
CA PRO A 25 -12.89 -0.67 -23.69
C PRO A 25 -14.21 -0.69 -24.48
N LEU A 26 -15.32 -0.83 -23.75
CA LEU A 26 -16.68 -1.05 -24.24
C LEU A 26 -17.33 0.24 -24.79
N SER A 27 -16.61 1.04 -25.59
CA SER A 27 -17.10 2.34 -26.07
C SER A 27 -16.88 2.61 -27.56
N GLN A 28 -16.61 1.60 -28.38
CA GLN A 28 -16.53 1.76 -29.83
C GLN A 28 -17.53 0.84 -30.53
N ASN A 29 -18.69 1.40 -30.88
CA ASN A 29 -19.68 0.77 -31.76
C ASN A 29 -19.12 0.71 -33.18
N VAL A 30 -18.53 -0.42 -33.56
CA VAL A 30 -18.14 -0.68 -34.96
C VAL A 30 -19.39 -1.08 -35.75
N HIS A 31 -19.89 -0.18 -36.60
CA HIS A 31 -20.98 -0.47 -37.53
C HIS A 31 -20.43 -1.03 -38.83
N ILE A 32 -20.63 -2.32 -39.06
CA ILE A 32 -20.34 -2.98 -40.34
C ILE A 32 -21.61 -2.90 -41.20
N ARG A 33 -21.57 -2.20 -42.34
CA ARG A 33 -22.69 -2.19 -43.31
C ARG A 33 -22.39 -3.17 -44.44
N PHE A 34 -23.27 -4.14 -44.62
CA PHE A 34 -23.37 -4.93 -45.85
C PHE A 34 -24.32 -4.19 -46.81
N VAL A 35 -23.86 -3.92 -48.03
CA VAL A 35 -24.66 -3.33 -49.11
C VAL A 35 -25.08 -4.46 -50.04
N SER A 36 -26.38 -4.75 -50.10
CA SER A 36 -27.01 -5.36 -51.26
C SER A 36 -28.48 -4.92 -51.34
N THR A 37 -28.82 -4.48 -52.55
CA THR A 37 -30.04 -3.83 -53.02
C THR A 37 -31.24 -4.79 -53.06
N ASP A 38 -32.47 -4.23 -53.03
CA ASP A 38 -33.78 -4.80 -53.45
C ASP A 38 -34.89 -4.64 -52.40
N LYS A 39 -35.41 -3.41 -52.23
CA LYS A 39 -36.66 -3.15 -51.49
C LYS A 39 -37.54 -2.17 -52.27
N PRO A 40 -38.88 -2.37 -52.29
CA PRO A 40 -39.81 -1.51 -53.04
C PRO A 40 -39.80 -0.07 -52.53
N ILE A 41 -39.94 0.88 -53.45
CA ILE A 41 -40.01 2.33 -53.16
C ILE A 41 -41.26 2.59 -52.31
N VAL A 42 -41.05 2.75 -50.99
CA VAL A 42 -42.04 3.21 -50.03
C VAL A 42 -41.76 4.68 -49.77
N LEU A 43 -42.78 5.52 -49.92
CA LEU A 43 -42.70 6.96 -49.64
C LEU A 43 -42.19 7.16 -48.21
N GLU A 44 -41.04 7.81 -48.07
CA GLU A 44 -40.42 8.00 -46.76
C GLU A 44 -41.37 8.81 -45.86
N LYS A 45 -41.62 8.31 -44.65
CA LYS A 45 -42.42 9.05 -43.67
C LYS A 45 -41.76 10.42 -43.46
N PRO A 46 -42.54 11.52 -43.47
CA PRO A 46 -41.98 12.85 -43.24
C PRO A 46 -41.19 12.85 -41.94
N ALA A 47 -40.01 13.47 -41.96
CA ALA A 47 -39.11 13.50 -40.83
C ALA A 47 -39.87 13.97 -39.59
N LYS A 48 -39.98 13.08 -38.59
CA LYS A 48 -40.62 13.42 -37.32
C LYS A 48 -39.86 14.61 -36.74
N PHE A 49 -40.57 15.71 -36.49
CA PHE A 49 -40.00 16.92 -35.92
C PHE A 49 -39.35 16.58 -34.57
N ASN A 50 -38.02 16.49 -34.58
CA ASN A 50 -37.24 16.36 -33.39
C ASN A 50 -36.82 17.78 -33.00
N PRO A 51 -37.46 18.39 -31.98
CA PRO A 51 -37.04 19.70 -31.52
C PRO A 51 -35.53 19.63 -31.19
N PRO A 52 -34.78 20.71 -31.43
CA PRO A 52 -33.35 20.74 -31.14
C PRO A 52 -33.12 20.24 -29.72
N SER A 53 -32.36 19.15 -29.59
CA SER A 53 -32.00 18.63 -28.28
C SER A 53 -31.27 19.75 -27.55
N HIS A 54 -31.83 20.19 -26.43
CA HIS A 54 -31.14 21.15 -25.58
C HIS A 54 -29.77 20.54 -25.24
N GLY A 55 -28.70 21.21 -25.67
CA GLY A 55 -27.35 20.73 -25.40
C GLY A 55 -27.15 20.58 -23.90
N SER A 56 -26.50 19.50 -23.48
CA SER A 56 -26.16 19.25 -22.06
C SER A 56 -25.32 20.37 -21.44
N ARG A 57 -24.70 21.21 -22.28
CA ARG A 57 -23.95 22.40 -21.89
C ARG A 57 -24.79 23.65 -22.12
N LEU A 58 -25.08 24.36 -21.01
CA LEU A 58 -25.56 25.73 -21.05
C LEU A 58 -24.60 26.59 -21.88
N LYS A 59 -25.14 27.54 -22.67
CA LYS A 59 -24.31 28.45 -23.45
C LYS A 59 -23.45 29.27 -22.48
N ARG A 60 -22.12 29.30 -22.71
CA ARG A 60 -21.20 30.14 -21.94
C ARG A 60 -21.67 31.59 -22.10
N ASN A 61 -21.94 32.25 -20.98
CA ASN A 61 -22.51 33.61 -20.89
C ASN A 61 -24.04 33.76 -21.05
N SER A 62 -24.82 32.67 -21.00
CA SER A 62 -26.30 32.75 -20.91
C SER A 62 -26.78 32.69 -19.45
N MET A 63 -26.20 33.51 -18.56
CA MET A 63 -26.83 33.69 -17.26
C MET A 63 -28.17 34.41 -17.44
N PRO A 64 -29.22 34.02 -16.71
CA PRO A 64 -30.51 34.71 -16.76
C PRO A 64 -30.28 36.21 -16.54
N LYS A 65 -30.66 37.02 -17.54
CA LYS A 65 -30.55 38.47 -17.42
C LYS A 65 -31.60 38.90 -16.38
N HIS A 66 -31.12 39.47 -15.28
CA HIS A 66 -32.01 40.13 -14.34
C HIS A 66 -32.52 41.42 -15.01
N TYR A 67 -33.82 41.51 -15.23
CA TYR A 67 -34.45 42.66 -15.93
C TYR A 67 -34.71 43.86 -15.00
N GLY A 68 -34.25 43.80 -13.74
CA GLY A 68 -34.34 44.89 -12.79
C GLY A 68 -33.11 45.81 -12.81
N PRO A 69 -33.16 46.94 -12.06
CA PRO A 69 -31.97 47.72 -11.75
C PRO A 69 -30.85 46.83 -11.19
N PRO A 70 -29.56 47.15 -11.46
CA PRO A 70 -28.47 46.42 -10.84
C PRO A 70 -28.57 46.54 -9.32
N LEU A 71 -28.40 45.41 -8.62
CA LEU A 71 -28.40 45.38 -7.16
C LEU A 71 -27.30 46.29 -6.62
N THR A 72 -27.64 47.10 -5.62
CA THR A 72 -26.63 47.88 -4.91
C THR A 72 -25.72 46.94 -4.11
N GLU A 73 -24.49 47.36 -3.83
CA GLU A 73 -23.53 46.53 -3.07
C GLU A 73 -24.08 46.16 -1.68
N GLU A 74 -24.86 47.05 -1.08
CA GLU A 74 -25.52 46.82 0.21
C GLU A 74 -26.60 45.74 0.13
N GLU A 75 -27.40 45.74 -0.93
CA GLU A 75 -28.43 44.72 -1.18
C GLU A 75 -27.81 43.34 -1.42
N VAL A 76 -26.70 43.28 -2.17
CA VAL A 76 -25.95 42.02 -2.37
C VAL A 76 -25.41 41.50 -1.04
N ALA A 77 -24.84 42.37 -0.22
CA ALA A 77 -24.35 42.00 1.11
C ALA A 77 -25.47 41.50 2.04
N ALA A 78 -26.65 42.13 1.98
CA ALA A 78 -27.83 41.70 2.73
C ALA A 78 -28.36 40.33 2.23
N GLN A 79 -28.39 40.11 0.92
CA GLN A 79 -28.80 38.84 0.33
C GLN A 79 -27.87 37.69 0.73
N ASN A 80 -26.55 37.93 0.77
CA ASN A 80 -25.55 36.94 1.16
C ASN A 80 -25.66 36.51 2.63
N LYS A 81 -26.19 37.36 3.50
CA LYS A 81 -26.41 37.08 4.93
C LYS A 81 -27.75 36.39 5.19
N LYS A 82 -28.67 36.39 4.22
CA LYS A 82 -30.02 35.88 4.41
C LYS A 82 -30.03 34.36 4.38
N SER A 83 -30.50 33.76 5.49
CA SER A 83 -30.67 32.31 5.60
C SER A 83 -32.05 31.90 5.10
N TYR A 84 -32.10 30.92 4.21
CA TYR A 84 -33.35 30.32 3.73
C TYR A 84 -33.36 28.81 4.03
N PRO A 85 -34.51 28.21 4.36
CA PRO A 85 -34.62 26.78 4.56
C PRO A 85 -34.16 25.99 3.33
N GLY A 86 -33.38 24.92 3.54
CA GLY A 86 -32.90 24.04 2.46
C GLY A 86 -31.74 24.59 1.62
N LEU A 87 -31.28 25.82 1.87
CA LEU A 87 -30.04 26.33 1.29
C LEU A 87 -28.85 26.17 2.25
N MET A 88 -27.65 26.24 1.69
CA MET A 88 -26.42 26.27 2.48
C MET A 88 -26.42 27.47 3.43
N ALA A 89 -25.73 27.34 4.56
CA ALA A 89 -25.63 28.42 5.52
C ALA A 89 -24.99 29.68 4.89
N PRO A 90 -25.45 30.90 5.25
CA PRO A 90 -24.91 32.13 4.68
C PRO A 90 -23.44 32.34 5.07
N GLN A 91 -22.69 33.05 4.23
CA GLN A 91 -21.28 33.34 4.47
C GLN A 91 -21.11 34.14 5.77
N GLY A 92 -20.10 33.79 6.56
CA GLY A 92 -19.84 34.40 7.88
C GLY A 92 -20.62 33.77 9.04
N SER A 93 -21.52 32.81 8.80
CA SER A 93 -22.09 31.99 9.86
C SER A 93 -21.13 30.89 10.34
N TRP A 94 -21.25 30.47 11.60
CA TRP A 94 -20.45 29.37 12.15
C TRP A 94 -20.65 28.06 11.39
N THR A 95 -21.89 27.77 10.99
CA THR A 95 -22.23 26.59 10.19
C THR A 95 -21.56 26.65 8.81
N HIS A 96 -21.56 27.80 8.14
CA HIS A 96 -20.83 27.96 6.88
C HIS A 96 -19.33 27.75 7.06
N TRP A 97 -18.73 28.27 8.14
CA TRP A 97 -17.32 28.04 8.46
C TRP A 97 -17.03 26.54 8.69
N PHE A 98 -17.85 25.86 9.49
CA PHE A 98 -17.68 24.43 9.77
C PHE A 98 -17.66 23.62 8.48
N TRP A 99 -18.64 23.81 7.60
CA TRP A 99 -18.77 23.08 6.34
C TRP A 99 -17.68 23.41 5.30
N HIS A 100 -17.18 24.65 5.27
CA HIS A 100 -16.20 25.08 4.24
C HIS A 100 -14.76 25.08 4.73
N SER A 101 -14.50 24.87 6.02
CA SER A 101 -13.14 24.81 6.57
C SER A 101 -12.44 23.53 6.13
N ARG A 102 -11.62 23.63 5.08
CA ARG A 102 -10.81 22.49 4.59
C ARG A 102 -9.89 21.95 5.67
N LEU A 103 -9.27 22.85 6.43
CA LEU A 103 -8.33 22.51 7.49
C LEU A 103 -9.02 21.69 8.59
N LEU A 104 -10.21 22.10 9.03
CA LEU A 104 -10.98 21.35 10.03
C LEU A 104 -11.27 19.92 9.55
N HIS A 105 -11.76 19.78 8.32
CA HIS A 105 -12.07 18.47 7.75
C HIS A 105 -10.80 17.62 7.59
N THR A 106 -9.67 18.19 7.17
CA THR A 106 -8.41 17.44 7.07
C THR A 106 -7.92 16.99 8.43
N PHE A 107 -8.03 17.82 9.47
CA PHE A 107 -7.68 17.41 10.84
C PHE A 107 -8.60 16.31 11.38
N ILE A 108 -9.92 16.41 11.16
CA ILE A 108 -10.86 15.39 11.62
C ILE A 108 -10.62 14.06 10.89
N THR A 109 -10.48 14.10 9.56
CA THR A 109 -10.26 12.89 8.75
C THR A 109 -8.90 12.25 9.04
N MET A 110 -7.83 13.03 9.05
CA MET A 110 -6.49 12.55 9.38
C MET A 110 -6.41 12.06 10.82
N GLY A 111 -7.02 12.79 11.76
CA GLY A 111 -7.09 12.42 13.17
C GLY A 111 -7.87 11.13 13.38
N ALA A 112 -9.01 10.95 12.72
CA ALA A 112 -9.79 9.72 12.78
C ALA A 112 -9.02 8.52 12.21
N LEU A 113 -8.34 8.69 11.08
CA LEU A 113 -7.51 7.64 10.49
C LEU A 113 -6.32 7.28 11.38
N LEU A 114 -5.66 8.28 11.96
CA LEU A 114 -4.55 8.06 12.90
C LEU A 114 -5.03 7.34 14.16
N ALA A 115 -6.14 7.77 14.76
CA ALA A 115 -6.72 7.13 15.93
C ALA A 115 -7.12 5.67 15.64
N MET A 116 -7.74 5.41 14.48
CA MET A 116 -8.08 4.04 14.06
C MET A 116 -6.83 3.19 13.79
N GLY A 117 -5.78 3.76 13.20
CA GLY A 117 -4.49 3.09 13.00
C GLY A 117 -3.81 2.73 14.32
N VAL A 118 -3.77 3.65 15.28
CA VAL A 118 -3.21 3.41 16.62
C VAL A 118 -4.05 2.38 17.37
N TYR A 119 -5.38 2.47 17.32
CA TYR A 119 -6.29 1.51 17.94
C TYR A 119 -6.10 0.09 17.39
N THR A 120 -6.10 -0.05 16.06
CA THR A 120 -5.89 -1.34 15.41
C THR A 120 -4.50 -1.92 15.69
N PHE A 121 -3.47 -1.08 15.78
CA PHE A 121 -2.15 -1.49 16.23
C PHE A 121 -2.20 -2.12 17.62
N PHE A 122 -2.75 -1.43 18.63
CA PHE A 122 -2.86 -1.98 19.99
C PHE A 122 -3.73 -3.25 20.05
N MET A 123 -4.84 -3.28 19.33
CA MET A 123 -5.72 -4.47 19.28
C MET A 123 -5.02 -5.67 18.63
N ASN A 124 -4.20 -5.46 17.60
CA ASN A 124 -3.41 -6.53 17.01
C ASN A 124 -2.48 -7.18 18.04
N TYR A 125 -1.81 -6.39 18.88
CA TYR A 125 -0.98 -6.91 19.97
C TYR A 125 -1.81 -7.60 21.05
N ALA A 126 -2.95 -7.02 21.43
CA ALA A 126 -3.81 -7.60 22.46
C ALA A 126 -4.36 -9.00 22.07
N TYR A 127 -4.59 -9.26 20.77
CA TYR A 127 -5.11 -10.56 20.33
C TYR A 127 -4.05 -11.54 19.82
N ASN A 128 -3.00 -11.07 19.13
CA ASN A 128 -2.04 -11.95 18.44
C ASN A 128 -0.71 -12.10 19.17
N SER A 129 -0.43 -11.31 20.22
CA SER A 129 0.81 -11.45 20.97
C SER A 129 0.74 -12.63 21.97
N PRO A 130 1.86 -13.35 22.19
CA PRO A 130 1.94 -14.38 23.23
C PRO A 130 1.91 -13.78 24.64
N PHE A 131 2.03 -12.45 24.78
CA PHE A 131 2.08 -11.72 26.04
C PHE A 131 0.79 -10.92 26.31
N LYS A 132 -0.33 -11.32 25.71
CA LYS A 132 -1.62 -10.63 25.82
C LYS A 132 -2.14 -10.48 27.26
N ASP A 133 -1.80 -11.42 28.14
CA ASP A 133 -2.27 -11.42 29.53
C ASP A 133 -1.58 -10.33 30.36
N LEU A 134 -0.48 -9.77 29.85
CA LEU A 134 0.26 -8.66 30.48
C LEU A 134 -0.21 -7.29 29.99
N VAL A 135 -1.22 -7.24 29.10
CA VAL A 135 -1.78 -5.99 28.59
C VAL A 135 -2.62 -5.32 29.68
N PRO A 136 -2.33 -4.06 30.05
CA PRO A 136 -3.10 -3.38 31.08
C PRO A 136 -4.54 -3.10 30.61
N PRO A 137 -5.54 -3.22 31.50
CA PRO A 137 -6.92 -2.89 31.17
C PRO A 137 -7.08 -1.39 30.90
N ILE A 138 -8.10 -1.04 30.10
CA ILE A 138 -8.37 0.36 29.70
C ILE A 138 -8.74 1.23 30.91
N SER A 139 -9.22 0.64 32.02
CA SER A 139 -9.47 1.34 33.28
C SER A 139 -8.22 2.02 33.85
N ASP A 140 -7.06 1.38 33.68
CA ASP A 140 -5.79 1.86 34.25
C ASP A 140 -5.31 3.12 33.54
N LEU A 141 -5.76 3.37 32.30
CA LEU A 141 -5.47 4.62 31.58
C LEU A 141 -5.92 5.84 32.39
N TRP A 142 -7.08 5.76 33.04
CA TRP A 142 -7.67 6.86 33.79
C TRP A 142 -7.16 6.93 35.24
N GLN A 143 -6.84 5.78 35.85
CA GLN A 143 -6.37 5.73 37.24
C GLN A 143 -4.85 5.94 37.35
N GLN A 144 -4.06 5.29 36.49
CA GLN A 144 -2.60 5.26 36.53
C GLN A 144 -2.02 5.33 35.11
N PRO A 145 -2.10 6.50 34.44
CA PRO A 145 -1.70 6.63 33.03
C PRO A 145 -0.22 6.28 32.80
N THR A 146 0.66 6.65 33.73
CA THR A 146 2.11 6.37 33.62
C THR A 146 2.40 4.87 33.63
N TYR A 147 1.73 4.12 34.51
CA TYR A 147 1.83 2.67 34.58
C TYR A 147 1.31 2.03 33.28
N PHE A 148 0.14 2.43 32.81
CA PHE A 148 -0.48 1.92 31.57
C PHE A 148 0.47 1.98 30.37
N PHE A 149 1.08 3.15 30.11
CA PHE A 149 2.02 3.29 28.99
C PHE A 149 3.31 2.51 29.21
N SER A 150 3.82 2.46 30.45
CA SER A 150 5.03 1.70 30.76
C SER A 150 4.84 0.19 30.54
N GLN A 151 3.69 -0.37 30.92
CA GLN A 151 3.37 -1.77 30.71
C GLN A 151 3.19 -2.10 29.23
N TRP A 152 2.47 -1.26 28.49
CA TRP A 152 2.36 -1.42 27.04
C TRP A 152 3.72 -1.42 26.34
N LYS A 153 4.62 -0.51 26.73
CA LYS A 153 6.00 -0.50 26.23
C LYS A 153 6.72 -1.82 26.53
N ASN A 154 6.58 -2.35 27.74
CA ASN A 154 7.19 -3.63 28.12
C ASN A 154 6.64 -4.78 27.28
N VAL A 155 5.33 -4.85 27.06
CA VAL A 155 4.67 -5.89 26.24
C VAL A 155 5.19 -5.85 24.79
N ILE A 156 5.26 -4.65 24.19
CA ILE A 156 5.77 -4.48 22.83
C ILE A 156 7.23 -4.96 22.74
N LEU A 157 8.06 -4.55 23.69
CA LEU A 157 9.47 -4.93 23.75
C LEU A 157 9.65 -6.45 23.94
N MET A 158 8.81 -7.09 24.77
CA MET A 158 8.83 -8.56 24.93
C MET A 158 8.42 -9.28 23.64
N HIS A 159 7.38 -8.80 22.95
CA HIS A 159 6.94 -9.35 21.67
C HIS A 159 8.01 -9.23 20.59
N GLU A 160 8.70 -8.09 20.52
CA GLU A 160 9.81 -7.87 19.59
C GLU A 160 11.00 -8.79 19.91
N LYS A 161 11.35 -8.95 21.19
CA LYS A 161 12.39 -9.90 21.63
C LYS A 161 12.04 -11.33 21.25
N ASP A 162 10.79 -11.76 21.44
CA ASP A 162 10.37 -13.11 21.07
C ASP A 162 10.41 -13.33 19.54
N LYS A 163 9.98 -12.34 18.76
CA LYS A 163 10.13 -12.36 17.30
C LYS A 163 11.59 -12.45 16.87
N ALA A 164 12.47 -11.67 17.48
CA ALA A 164 13.90 -11.68 17.20
C ALA A 164 14.53 -13.04 17.54
N ARG A 165 14.18 -13.60 18.71
CA ARG A 165 14.63 -14.94 19.12
C ARG A 165 14.16 -16.01 18.13
N LYS A 166 12.89 -16.02 17.75
CA LYS A 166 12.35 -16.96 16.76
C LYS A 166 13.04 -16.84 15.40
N ALA A 167 13.34 -15.62 14.97
CA ALA A 167 14.08 -15.39 13.73
C ALA A 167 15.54 -15.88 13.81
N ALA A 168 16.21 -15.66 14.94
CA ALA A 168 17.56 -16.16 15.20
C ALA A 168 17.59 -17.69 15.25
N GLU A 169 16.64 -18.31 15.95
CA GLU A 169 16.51 -19.78 15.99
C GLU A 169 16.27 -20.36 14.60
N HIS A 170 15.41 -19.75 13.80
CA HIS A 170 15.17 -20.18 12.43
C HIS A 170 16.45 -20.07 11.57
N ARG A 171 17.20 -18.97 11.72
CA ARG A 171 18.48 -18.79 11.04
C ARG A 171 19.50 -19.83 11.47
N ASN A 172 19.62 -20.10 12.78
CA ASN A 172 20.57 -21.07 13.32
C ASN A 172 20.26 -22.49 12.82
N ARG A 173 18.99 -22.90 12.84
CA ARG A 173 18.56 -24.21 12.27
C ARG A 173 18.99 -24.35 10.81
N HIS A 174 18.83 -23.30 10.02
CA HIS A 174 19.25 -23.31 8.62
C HIS A 174 20.78 -23.43 8.48
N LEU A 175 21.55 -22.71 9.31
CA LEU A 175 23.01 -22.80 9.32
C LEU A 175 23.48 -24.21 9.75
N ASP A 176 22.84 -24.80 10.75
CA ASP A 176 23.14 -26.15 11.23
C ASP A 176 22.89 -27.19 10.12
N ASP A 177 21.79 -27.06 9.38
CA ASP A 177 21.46 -27.96 8.27
C ASP A 177 22.46 -27.81 7.10
N VAL A 178 22.88 -26.58 6.80
CA VAL A 178 23.95 -26.33 5.83
C VAL A 178 25.28 -26.91 6.30
N ALA A 179 25.63 -26.76 7.58
CA ALA A 179 26.86 -27.29 8.15
C ALA A 179 26.88 -28.83 8.11
N LYS A 180 25.77 -29.50 8.49
CA LYS A 180 25.62 -30.96 8.37
C LYS A 180 25.79 -31.42 6.92
N ARG A 181 25.20 -30.71 5.96
CA ARG A 181 25.34 -31.02 4.54
C ARG A 181 26.79 -30.92 4.07
N ARG A 182 27.49 -29.85 4.45
CA ARG A 182 28.92 -29.67 4.13
C ARG A 182 29.77 -30.77 4.74
N TYR A 183 29.52 -31.11 6.00
CA TYR A 183 30.21 -32.20 6.68
C TYR A 183 29.99 -33.54 5.98
N PHE A 184 28.75 -33.86 5.63
CA PHE A 184 28.42 -35.06 4.86
C PHE A 184 29.16 -35.12 3.53
N MET A 185 29.18 -34.01 2.76
CA MET A 185 29.91 -33.93 1.50
C MET A 185 31.41 -34.19 1.69
N LYS A 186 32.02 -33.55 2.71
CA LYS A 186 33.44 -33.74 3.05
C LYS A 186 33.76 -35.19 3.39
N MET A 187 32.92 -35.85 4.19
CA MET A 187 33.11 -37.27 4.56
C MET A 187 32.97 -38.22 3.37
N HIS A 188 32.14 -37.86 2.39
CA HIS A 188 31.96 -38.62 1.16
C HIS A 188 32.94 -38.23 0.04
N GLY A 189 33.96 -37.41 0.33
CA GLY A 189 34.97 -37.00 -0.64
C GLY A 189 34.46 -36.08 -1.75
N ILE A 190 33.27 -35.48 -1.58
CA ILE A 190 32.72 -34.49 -2.49
C ILE A 190 33.23 -33.13 -2.01
N GLU A 191 34.08 -32.48 -2.80
CA GLU A 191 34.63 -31.17 -2.45
C GLU A 191 33.48 -30.17 -2.21
N PRO A 192 33.41 -29.55 -1.01
CA PRO A 192 32.37 -28.58 -0.70
C PRO A 192 32.69 -27.25 -1.41
N MET A 193 32.33 -27.15 -2.69
CA MET A 193 32.40 -25.87 -3.40
C MET A 193 31.36 -24.92 -2.82
N ASP A 194 31.82 -23.81 -2.25
CA ASP A 194 30.92 -22.74 -1.82
C ASP A 194 30.24 -22.13 -3.05
N PRO A 195 28.89 -22.16 -3.16
CA PRO A 195 28.20 -21.62 -4.34
C PRO A 195 28.46 -20.12 -4.51
N VAL A 196 28.76 -19.41 -3.42
CA VAL A 196 29.20 -18.02 -3.45
C VAL A 196 30.60 -17.88 -4.04
N ALA A 197 31.54 -18.79 -3.73
CA ALA A 197 32.87 -18.79 -4.34
C ALA A 197 32.82 -19.12 -5.84
N VAL A 198 31.91 -20.00 -6.26
CA VAL A 198 31.68 -20.35 -7.67
C VAL A 198 31.07 -19.17 -8.45
N VAL A 199 30.18 -18.38 -7.83
CA VAL A 199 29.48 -17.26 -8.48
C VAL A 199 30.28 -15.94 -8.42
N PHE A 200 31.02 -15.70 -7.34
CA PHE A 200 31.73 -14.43 -7.12
C PHE A 200 33.26 -14.52 -7.25
N GLY A 201 33.82 -15.70 -7.52
CA GLY A 201 35.20 -15.94 -7.90
C GLY A 201 36.26 -15.10 -7.17
N LYS A 202 36.66 -15.47 -5.93
CA LYS A 202 38.07 -15.39 -5.48
C LYS A 202 38.41 -15.88 -4.06
N ASN A 203 39.64 -16.42 -4.00
CA ASN A 203 40.66 -16.50 -2.94
C ASN A 203 40.50 -17.58 -1.85
N GLU A 204 41.22 -18.68 -2.06
CA GLU A 204 41.25 -19.93 -1.28
C GLU A 204 42.06 -19.87 0.03
N GLU A 205 42.71 -18.75 0.38
CA GLU A 205 43.70 -18.76 1.48
C GLU A 205 43.16 -18.32 2.85
N LYS A 206 41.95 -17.74 2.93
CA LYS A 206 41.36 -17.28 4.21
C LYS A 206 40.26 -18.18 4.76
N SER A 207 39.70 -19.06 3.94
CA SER A 207 38.48 -19.81 4.27
C SER A 207 38.74 -21.06 5.13
N ALA A 208 39.87 -21.77 4.95
CA ALA A 208 40.11 -23.01 5.69
C ALA A 208 40.29 -22.79 7.21
N GLU A 209 41.08 -21.78 7.61
CA GLU A 209 41.38 -21.49 9.02
C GLU A 209 40.19 -20.85 9.76
N GLU A 210 39.42 -19.98 9.09
CA GLU A 210 38.21 -19.37 9.67
C GLU A 210 37.08 -20.40 9.85
N LEU A 211 36.97 -21.38 8.95
CA LEU A 211 35.98 -22.46 9.05
C LEU A 211 36.33 -23.48 10.16
N GLU A 212 37.61 -23.73 10.43
CA GLU A 212 38.03 -24.56 11.57
C GLU A 212 37.82 -23.86 12.92
N ALA A 213 38.07 -22.55 13.01
CA ALA A 213 37.82 -21.76 14.22
C ALA A 213 36.30 -21.66 14.54
N ALA A 214 35.46 -21.46 13.52
CA ALA A 214 34.01 -21.41 13.67
C ALA A 214 33.40 -22.78 14.05
N ALA A 215 33.95 -23.89 13.56
CA ALA A 215 33.49 -25.24 13.89
C ALA A 215 33.91 -25.70 15.31
N MET A 216 35.01 -25.19 15.84
CA MET A 216 35.54 -25.54 17.17
C MET A 216 35.14 -24.56 18.29
N GLY A 217 34.47 -23.46 17.97
CA GLY A 217 34.03 -22.44 18.95
C GLY A 217 35.18 -21.74 19.67
N ARG A 218 36.37 -21.66 19.06
CA ARG A 218 37.58 -21.07 19.65
C ARG A 218 37.81 -19.67 19.07
N GLU A 219 37.82 -18.65 19.93
CA GLU A 219 38.16 -17.28 19.52
C GLU A 219 39.64 -17.19 19.11
N LEU A 220 39.90 -16.61 17.93
CA LEU A 220 41.24 -16.35 17.41
C LEU A 220 41.88 -15.16 18.14
N PRO A 221 43.22 -15.16 18.35
CA PRO A 221 43.92 -14.01 18.93
C PRO A 221 43.86 -12.78 18.00
N PRO A 222 43.89 -11.55 18.55
CA PRO A 222 43.82 -10.33 17.76
C PRO A 222 45.01 -10.25 16.80
N LYS A 223 44.74 -10.18 15.48
CA LYS A 223 45.75 -9.89 14.46
C LYS A 223 46.21 -8.42 14.60
N PRO A 224 47.52 -8.14 14.46
CA PRO A 224 48.11 -6.83 14.72
C PRO A 224 47.61 -5.78 13.72
N GLU A 225 47.41 -4.58 14.25
CA GLU A 225 46.96 -3.37 13.58
C GLU A 225 47.80 -3.06 12.34
N THR A 226 47.26 -3.34 11.15
CA THR A 226 47.69 -2.69 9.91
C THR A 226 46.74 -1.54 9.63
N GLU A 227 47.17 -0.34 10.03
CA GLU A 227 46.88 0.99 9.46
C GLU A 227 45.55 1.14 8.71
N ALA A 228 44.57 1.71 9.41
CA ALA A 228 43.33 2.20 8.81
C ALA A 228 43.62 3.35 7.81
N PRO A 229 43.21 3.26 6.53
CA PRO A 229 43.14 4.45 5.70
C PRO A 229 41.98 5.33 6.19
N ALA A 230 42.30 6.60 6.44
CA ALA A 230 41.43 7.63 6.99
C ALA A 230 40.01 7.63 6.39
N GLU A 231 39.02 7.69 7.28
CA GLU A 231 37.60 7.80 6.97
C GLU A 231 37.30 9.03 6.09
N GLN A 232 37.15 8.84 4.79
CA GLN A 232 36.49 9.81 3.94
C GLN A 232 34.99 9.71 4.16
N LYS A 233 34.47 10.56 5.06
CA LYS A 233 33.03 10.78 5.24
C LYS A 233 32.42 11.29 3.94
N LYS A 234 31.78 10.39 3.19
CA LYS A 234 30.91 10.74 2.06
C LYS A 234 29.69 11.47 2.61
N LYS A 235 29.67 12.79 2.47
CA LYS A 235 28.49 13.63 2.71
C LYS A 235 27.42 13.23 1.69
N TRP A 236 26.48 12.40 2.12
CA TRP A 236 25.27 12.10 1.37
C TRP A 236 24.12 12.88 2.01
N LEU A 237 23.40 13.62 1.15
CA LEU A 237 22.26 14.50 1.43
C LEU A 237 22.63 15.89 1.99
N GLY A 238 22.58 16.87 1.10
CA GLY A 238 22.93 18.27 1.35
C GLY A 238 22.07 18.93 2.42
N PHE A 239 22.63 18.99 3.62
CA PHE A 239 22.38 20.03 4.60
C PHE A 239 23.76 20.52 5.07
N PHE A 240 23.88 21.84 5.19
CA PHE A 240 25.10 22.57 5.58
C PHE A 240 25.66 22.08 6.91
#